data_AF-A0A258SRR6-F1
#
_entry.id   AF-A0A258SRR6-F1
#
_cell.length_a   1.000
_cell.length_b   1.000
_cell.length_c   1.000
_cell.angle_alpha   90.00
_cell.angle_beta   90.00
_cell.angle_gamma   90.00
#
_symmetry.space_group_name_H-M   'P 1'
#
loop_
_entity.id
_entity.type
_entity.pdbx_description
1 polymer ?
#
loop_
_entity_poly.entity_id
_entity_poly.type
_entity_poly.pdbx_seq_one_letter_code
_entity_poly.pdbx_strand_id
1 'polypeptide(L)'
;MAELVSIEQDQRLVVLARTLDAPSAAAREAMERAARAWRPLEPTCLGRALYRHHSIFKGQSDAPVWSHAEFIYFRDMVPGEVIDQLVHLQQPSGVRVLRAEILVTTPASFIFPQGWAGSSHRPHRKPSIEYLDVDVACLRDYREIMRRYIGPAASKLVAMGKLGTFRTMETVAVLFQDPA
;
A
#
# COMPACT_ATOMS: atom_id res chain seq x y z
N MET A 1 15.98 9.62 -24.58
CA MET A 1 14.53 9.74 -24.34
C MET A 1 14.13 8.59 -23.43
N ALA A 2 13.71 8.86 -22.19
CA ALA A 2 13.39 7.80 -21.24
C ALA A 2 11.97 7.27 -21.53
N GLU A 3 11.90 5.96 -21.76
CA GLU A 3 10.71 5.20 -22.12
C GLU A 3 9.68 5.25 -20.98
N LEU A 4 8.45 5.63 -21.30
CA LEU A 4 7.33 5.68 -20.36
C LEU A 4 6.96 4.26 -19.97
N VAL A 5 7.10 3.92 -18.68
CA VAL A 5 6.24 2.87 -18.11
C VAL A 5 4.93 3.55 -17.71
N SER A 6 4.06 3.73 -18.68
CA SER A 6 2.63 3.87 -18.38
C SER A 6 2.18 2.50 -17.92
N ILE A 7 1.80 2.35 -16.65
CA ILE A 7 0.87 1.28 -16.30
C ILE A 7 -0.43 1.76 -16.95
N GLU A 8 -0.80 1.17 -18.07
CA GLU A 8 -2.01 1.58 -18.77
C GLU A 8 -3.18 1.61 -17.79
N GLN A 9 -4.14 2.52 -17.98
CA GLN A 9 -5.24 2.71 -17.04
C GLN A 9 -6.03 1.42 -16.75
N ASP A 10 -5.90 0.42 -17.64
CA ASP A 10 -6.50 -0.91 -17.58
C ASP A 10 -5.58 -2.01 -17.01
N GLN A 11 -4.27 -1.77 -16.91
CA GLN A 11 -3.33 -2.70 -16.30
C GLN A 11 -3.40 -2.60 -14.77
N ARG A 12 -3.68 -3.74 -14.13
CA ARG A 12 -3.70 -3.86 -12.68
C ARG A 12 -2.32 -4.22 -12.18
N LEU A 13 -1.82 -3.50 -11.18
CA LEU A 13 -0.70 -3.98 -10.41
C LEU A 13 -1.18 -4.96 -9.34
N VAL A 14 -0.33 -5.93 -9.06
CA VAL A 14 -0.47 -6.77 -7.88
C VAL A 14 0.35 -6.18 -6.76
N VAL A 15 -0.22 -6.11 -5.56
CA VAL A 15 0.40 -5.47 -4.41
C VAL A 15 0.46 -6.47 -3.26
N LEU A 16 1.66 -6.73 -2.75
CA LEU A 16 1.80 -7.36 -1.44
C LEU A 16 1.64 -6.26 -0.38
N ALA A 17 0.54 -6.32 0.36
CA ALA A 17 0.25 -5.41 1.46
C ALA A 17 0.56 -6.08 2.79
N ARG A 18 1.27 -5.38 3.67
CA ARG A 18 1.56 -5.84 5.05
C ARG A 18 1.15 -4.77 6.05
N THR A 19 0.30 -5.15 6.99
CA THR A 19 -0.02 -4.35 8.18
C THR A 19 0.90 -4.82 9.30
N LEU A 20 1.66 -3.88 9.87
CA LEU A 20 2.76 -4.15 10.77
C LEU A 20 2.58 -3.41 12.09
N ASP A 21 2.99 -4.07 13.18
CA ASP A 21 3.21 -3.45 14.48
C ASP A 21 4.71 -3.37 14.80
N ALA A 22 5.12 -2.23 15.32
CA ALA A 22 6.49 -1.89 15.68
C ALA A 22 6.43 -1.01 16.94
N PRO A 23 6.19 -1.60 18.12
CA PRO A 23 5.80 -0.88 19.33
C PRO A 23 6.96 -0.08 19.94
N SER A 24 8.22 -0.49 19.68
CA SER A 24 9.41 0.20 20.19
C SER A 24 10.06 1.10 19.13
N ALA A 25 10.72 2.17 19.57
CA ALA A 25 11.48 3.05 18.67
C ALA A 25 12.55 2.26 17.88
N ALA A 26 13.22 1.31 18.53
CA ALA A 26 14.21 0.43 17.91
C ALA A 26 13.61 -0.44 16.79
N ALA A 27 12.42 -1.03 17.01
CA ALA A 27 11.72 -1.82 16.00
C ALA A 27 11.34 -0.97 14.78
N ARG A 28 10.84 0.25 15.00
CA ARG A 28 10.52 1.18 13.91
C ARG A 28 11.77 1.56 13.11
N GLU A 29 12.87 1.91 13.79
CA GLU A 29 14.13 2.26 13.13
C GLU A 29 14.73 1.09 12.34
N ALA A 30 14.63 -0.13 12.88
CA ALA A 30 15.05 -1.34 12.17
C ALA A 30 14.23 -1.55 10.89
N MET A 31 12.91 -1.40 10.97
CA MET A 31 12.02 -1.53 9.82
C MET A 31 12.25 -0.43 8.77
N GLU A 32 12.37 0.83 9.17
CA GLU A 32 12.65 1.91 8.22
C GLU A 32 14.02 1.75 7.56
N ARG A 33 15.04 1.27 8.30
CA ARG A 33 16.34 0.92 7.72
C ARG A 33 16.20 -0.24 6.73
N ALA A 34 15.47 -1.30 7.07
CA ALA A 34 15.22 -2.41 6.15
C ALA A 34 14.45 -1.97 4.89
N ALA A 35 13.53 -1.02 5.02
CA ALA A 35 12.82 -0.43 3.89
C ALA A 35 13.75 0.39 2.98
N ARG A 36 14.67 1.17 3.56
CA ARG A 36 15.66 1.94 2.81
C ARG A 36 16.74 1.08 2.16
N ALA A 37 17.14 -0.01 2.82
CA ALA A 37 18.15 -0.95 2.33
C ALA A 37 17.60 -1.94 1.29
N TRP A 38 16.29 -1.95 1.08
CA TRP A 38 15.63 -2.85 0.14
C TRP A 38 16.23 -2.73 -1.26
N ARG A 39 16.62 -3.87 -1.81
CA ARG A 39 16.89 -4.03 -3.23
C ARG A 39 15.70 -4.77 -3.84
N PRO A 40 15.24 -4.42 -5.05
CA PRO A 40 14.25 -5.23 -5.75
C PRO A 40 14.69 -6.68 -5.71
N LEU A 41 13.86 -7.53 -5.08
CA LEU A 41 14.18 -8.95 -4.97
C LEU A 41 14.12 -9.62 -6.35
N GLU A 42 13.35 -9.05 -7.28
CA GLU A 42 13.06 -9.62 -8.58
C GLU A 42 12.78 -8.54 -9.65
N PRO A 43 12.89 -8.86 -10.95
CA PRO A 43 12.59 -7.95 -12.05
C PRO A 43 11.14 -7.46 -12.10
N THR A 44 10.21 -8.22 -11.52
CA THR A 44 8.77 -7.90 -11.50
C THR A 44 8.40 -6.86 -10.44
N CYS A 45 9.28 -6.59 -9.47
CA CYS A 45 9.08 -5.61 -8.41
C CYS A 45 9.25 -4.18 -8.93
N LEU A 46 8.16 -3.42 -8.96
CA LEU A 46 8.12 -2.04 -9.45
C LEU A 46 8.47 -1.02 -8.37
N GLY A 47 8.26 -1.35 -7.10
CA GLY A 47 8.60 -0.46 -6.01
C GLY A 47 8.01 -0.87 -4.66
N ARG A 48 8.36 -0.12 -3.63
CA ARG A 48 7.94 -0.32 -2.25
C ARG A 48 7.57 1.00 -1.61
N ALA A 49 6.54 1.01 -0.79
CA ALA A 49 6.13 2.16 -0.01
C ALA A 49 5.82 1.74 1.42
N LEU A 50 6.48 2.38 2.38
CA LEU A 50 6.24 2.19 3.81
C LEU A 50 5.54 3.43 4.36
N TYR A 51 4.36 3.23 4.91
CA TYR A 51 3.53 4.27 5.51
C TYR A 51 3.52 4.11 7.02
N ARG A 52 3.79 5.20 7.71
CA ARG A 52 3.59 5.29 9.14
C ARG A 52 2.21 5.84 9.44
N HIS A 53 1.51 5.18 10.34
CA HIS A 53 0.25 5.66 10.86
C HIS A 53 0.50 6.91 11.72
N HIS A 54 -0.02 8.06 11.27
CA HIS A 54 0.17 9.37 11.93
C HIS A 54 -1.09 9.94 12.58
N SER A 55 -2.24 9.28 12.42
CA SER A 55 -3.53 9.78 12.91
C SER A 55 -4.52 8.63 13.06
N ILE A 56 -4.90 8.38 14.31
CA ILE A 56 -5.97 7.46 14.69
C ILE A 56 -7.29 8.04 14.18
N PHE A 57 -7.98 7.38 13.25
CA PHE A 57 -9.43 7.51 13.19
C PHE A 57 -9.97 6.90 14.48
N LYS A 58 -10.21 7.74 15.50
CA LYS A 58 -10.88 7.33 16.74
C LYS A 58 -12.37 7.17 16.46
N GLY A 59 -12.73 6.11 15.74
CA GLY A 59 -14.01 5.44 15.95
C GLY A 59 -13.95 4.66 17.26
N GLN A 60 -15.06 4.60 17.99
CA GLN A 60 -15.16 4.07 19.35
C GLN A 60 -14.74 2.60 19.47
N SER A 61 -13.45 2.31 19.69
CA SER A 61 -12.89 1.18 20.46
C SER A 61 -11.41 1.04 20.13
N ASP A 62 -10.56 1.22 21.16
CA ASP A 62 -9.13 0.89 21.26
C ASP A 62 -8.12 1.46 20.25
N ALA A 63 -6.91 1.70 20.77
CA ALA A 63 -5.78 2.21 20.00
C ALA A 63 -5.47 1.27 18.81
N PRO A 64 -4.96 1.80 17.69
CA PRO A 64 -4.61 0.95 16.56
C PRO A 64 -3.54 -0.05 17.00
N VAL A 65 -3.84 -1.34 16.90
CA VAL A 65 -2.89 -2.45 17.14
C VAL A 65 -1.71 -2.39 16.16
N TRP A 66 -1.84 -1.63 15.08
CA TRP A 66 -0.84 -1.45 14.02
C TRP A 66 -0.19 -0.06 14.04
N SER A 67 1.04 0.02 13.53
CA SER A 67 1.80 1.27 13.42
C SER A 67 2.21 1.61 12.00
N HIS A 68 2.31 0.62 11.11
CA HIS A 68 2.75 0.81 9.73
C HIS A 68 1.97 -0.05 8.75
N ALA A 69 1.82 0.48 7.54
CA ALA A 69 1.33 -0.25 6.39
C ALA A 69 2.40 -0.22 5.31
N GLU A 70 2.71 -1.37 4.76
CA GLU A 70 3.67 -1.52 3.68
C GLU A 70 3.00 -2.05 2.43
N PHE A 71 3.34 -1.46 1.28
CA PHE A 71 2.89 -1.90 -0.03
C PHE A 71 4.09 -2.13 -0.93
N ILE A 72 4.18 -3.32 -1.51
CA ILE A 72 5.18 -3.67 -2.52
C ILE A 72 4.44 -3.97 -3.82
N TYR A 73 4.81 -3.26 -4.88
CA TYR A 73 4.10 -3.23 -6.15
C TYR A 73 4.79 -4.15 -7.17
N PHE A 74 4.00 -4.95 -7.87
CA PHE A 74 4.44 -5.88 -8.90
C PHE A 74 3.61 -5.71 -10.17
N ARG A 75 4.23 -5.96 -11.33
CA ARG A 75 3.56 -5.82 -12.64
C ARG A 75 2.43 -6.84 -12.83
N ASP A 76 2.64 -8.09 -12.42
CA ASP A 76 1.72 -9.20 -12.77
C ASP A 76 1.44 -10.16 -11.61
N MET A 77 2.46 -10.47 -10.80
CA MET A 77 2.34 -11.45 -9.71
C MET A 77 3.33 -11.15 -8.58
N VAL A 78 3.03 -11.63 -7.39
CA VAL A 78 3.99 -11.66 -6.27
C VAL A 78 4.70 -13.01 -6.31
N PRO A 79 6.04 -13.05 -6.44
CA PRO A 79 6.80 -14.30 -6.38
C PRO A 79 6.63 -15.00 -5.03
N GLY A 80 6.58 -16.34 -5.04
CA GLY A 80 6.43 -17.15 -3.82
C GLY A 80 7.54 -16.90 -2.80
N GLU A 81 8.78 -16.77 -3.25
CA GLU A 81 9.94 -16.47 -2.39
C GLU A 81 9.80 -15.14 -1.65
N VAL A 82 9.17 -14.15 -2.28
CA VAL A 82 8.90 -12.84 -1.65
C VAL A 82 7.81 -12.99 -0.58
N ILE A 83 6.78 -13.80 -0.84
CA ILE A 83 5.75 -14.13 0.14
C ILE A 83 6.41 -14.81 1.34
N ASP A 84 7.21 -15.85 1.11
CA ASP A 84 7.92 -16.57 2.16
C ASP A 84 8.80 -15.63 2.98
N GLN A 85 9.61 -14.81 2.31
CA GLN A 85 10.54 -13.91 2.99
C GLN A 85 9.85 -12.83 3.83
N LEU A 86 8.73 -12.31 3.37
CA LEU A 86 8.10 -11.15 4.00
C LEU A 86 6.92 -11.49 4.89
N VAL A 87 6.28 -12.62 4.67
CA VAL A 87 5.11 -13.05 5.42
C VAL A 87 5.49 -14.14 6.41
N HIS A 88 6.35 -15.07 6.02
CA HIS A 88 6.63 -16.28 6.81
C HIS A 88 7.98 -16.26 7.54
N LEU A 89 9.02 -15.62 7.00
CA LEU A 89 10.31 -15.48 7.68
C LEU A 89 10.30 -14.43 8.80
N GLN A 90 11.28 -14.55 9.70
CA GLN A 90 11.45 -13.64 10.84
C GLN A 90 11.58 -12.19 10.39
N GLN A 91 10.68 -11.36 10.92
CA GLN A 91 10.70 -9.91 10.75
C GLN A 91 11.88 -9.29 11.51
N PRO A 92 12.27 -8.04 11.21
CA PRO A 92 13.21 -7.31 12.04
C PRO A 92 12.80 -7.38 13.52
N SER A 93 13.79 -7.51 14.42
CA SER A 93 13.54 -7.73 15.84
C SER A 93 12.53 -6.71 16.41
N GLY A 94 11.48 -7.22 17.05
CA GLY A 94 10.40 -6.43 17.64
C GLY A 94 9.34 -5.93 16.66
N VAL A 95 9.41 -6.28 15.37
CA VAL A 95 8.35 -6.01 14.39
C VAL A 95 7.44 -7.23 14.27
N ARG A 96 6.12 -7.03 14.29
CA ARG A 96 5.12 -8.08 14.07
C ARG A 96 4.35 -7.80 12.79
N VAL A 97 4.15 -8.82 11.96
CA VAL A 97 3.17 -8.78 10.88
C VAL A 97 1.82 -9.11 11.52
N LEU A 98 0.84 -8.22 11.37
CA LEU A 98 -0.52 -8.43 11.86
C LEU A 98 -1.44 -8.94 10.74
N ARG A 99 -1.16 -8.54 9.51
CA ARG A 99 -1.93 -8.96 8.34
C ARG A 99 -1.05 -8.87 7.11
N ALA A 100 -1.15 -9.86 6.23
CA ALA A 100 -0.55 -9.82 4.90
C ALA A 100 -1.58 -10.22 3.85
N GLU A 101 -1.65 -9.45 2.77
CA GLU A 101 -2.67 -9.59 1.73
C GLU A 101 -2.06 -9.40 0.35
N ILE A 102 -2.67 -10.06 -0.63
CA ILE A 102 -2.52 -9.69 -2.03
C ILE A 102 -3.67 -8.74 -2.37
N LEU A 103 -3.31 -7.54 -2.84
CA LEU A 103 -4.25 -6.58 -3.38
C LEU A 103 -4.05 -6.44 -4.89
N VAL A 104 -5.10 -6.02 -5.58
CA VAL A 104 -5.02 -5.56 -6.98
C VAL A 104 -5.48 -4.12 -7.09
N THR A 105 -4.79 -3.33 -7.90
CA THR A 105 -5.18 -1.93 -8.10
C THR A 105 -6.48 -1.82 -8.89
N THR A 106 -7.35 -0.89 -8.50
CA THR A 106 -8.56 -0.59 -9.27
C THR A 106 -8.20 0.29 -10.47
N PRO A 107 -8.51 -0.15 -11.71
CA PRO A 107 -8.32 0.64 -12.93
C PRO A 107 -8.89 2.06 -12.80
N ALA A 108 -8.20 3.04 -13.39
CA ALA A 108 -8.49 4.47 -13.30
C ALA A 108 -8.53 5.09 -11.87
N SER A 109 -8.39 4.31 -10.80
CA SER A 109 -8.36 4.75 -9.40
C SER A 109 -7.01 4.55 -8.74
N PHE A 110 -5.95 4.48 -9.54
CA PHE A 110 -4.57 4.37 -9.11
C PHE A 110 -3.73 5.43 -9.82
N ILE A 111 -3.47 6.53 -9.12
CA ILE A 111 -2.88 7.75 -9.67
C ILE A 111 -1.56 8.07 -8.96
N PHE A 112 -0.48 8.04 -9.74
CA PHE A 112 0.86 8.43 -9.31
C PHE A 112 1.43 9.46 -10.29
N PRO A 113 2.01 10.57 -9.81
CA PRO A 113 2.78 11.44 -10.68
C PRO A 113 4.10 10.77 -11.08
N GLN A 114 4.57 11.04 -12.29
CA GLN A 114 5.87 10.56 -12.77
C GLN A 114 7.01 11.06 -11.88
N GLY A 115 7.99 10.21 -11.60
CA GLY A 115 9.15 10.57 -10.77
C GLY A 115 8.79 10.84 -9.31
N TRP A 116 7.67 10.30 -8.81
CA TRP A 116 7.27 10.46 -7.42
C TRP A 116 8.31 9.84 -6.47
N ALA A 117 9.09 10.70 -5.82
CA ALA A 117 10.12 10.30 -4.85
C ALA A 117 9.59 10.07 -3.42
N GLY A 118 8.26 9.92 -3.27
CA GLY A 118 7.61 9.86 -1.97
C GLY A 118 7.38 11.24 -1.33
N SER A 119 6.77 11.25 -0.15
CA SER A 119 6.38 12.48 0.57
C SER A 119 7.35 12.88 1.69
N SER A 120 8.51 12.25 1.80
CA SER A 120 9.50 12.55 2.87
C SER A 120 9.95 14.01 2.88
N HIS A 121 10.05 14.62 1.70
CA HIS A 121 10.38 16.04 1.51
C HIS A 121 9.17 16.99 1.76
N ARG A 122 7.97 16.47 2.01
CA ARG A 122 6.74 17.24 2.30
C ARG A 122 6.12 16.77 3.62
N PRO A 123 6.73 17.08 4.77
CA PRO A 123 6.29 16.56 6.08
C PRO A 123 4.88 17.00 6.48
N HIS A 124 4.35 18.07 5.87
CA HIS A 124 2.97 18.53 6.05
C HIS A 124 1.94 17.58 5.41
N ARG A 125 2.34 16.73 4.45
CA ARG A 125 1.45 15.75 3.82
C ARG A 125 1.47 14.46 4.62
N LYS A 126 0.32 14.09 5.17
CA LYS A 126 0.14 12.82 5.85
C LYS A 126 -0.52 11.81 4.92
N PRO A 127 -0.10 10.53 4.94
CA PRO A 127 -0.87 9.49 4.29
C PRO A 127 -2.22 9.33 4.99
N SER A 128 -3.28 9.16 4.21
CA SER A 128 -4.57 8.66 4.68
C SER A 128 -4.74 7.26 4.11
N ILE A 129 -4.97 6.29 4.98
CA ILE A 129 -5.22 4.90 4.62
C ILE A 129 -6.53 4.53 5.30
N GLU A 130 -7.47 4.01 4.50
CA GLU A 130 -8.78 3.62 4.94
C GLU A 130 -9.05 2.20 4.43
N TYR A 131 -9.54 1.34 5.32
CA TYR A 131 -9.98 -0.01 4.98
C TYR A 131 -11.50 0.01 4.91
N LEU A 132 -12.05 -0.41 3.78
CA LEU A 132 -13.49 -0.49 3.55
C LEU A 132 -13.85 -1.96 3.36
N ASP A 133 -14.67 -2.48 4.25
CA ASP A 133 -15.29 -3.79 4.07
C ASP A 133 -16.54 -3.62 3.21
N VAL A 134 -16.48 -4.11 1.96
CA VAL A 134 -17.52 -3.95 0.96
C VAL A 134 -18.22 -5.28 0.77
N ASP A 135 -19.52 -5.31 1.01
CA ASP A 135 -20.35 -6.48 0.74
C ASP A 135 -20.16 -6.93 -0.72
N VAL A 136 -20.00 -8.25 -0.92
CA VAL A 136 -19.80 -8.86 -2.24
C VAL A 136 -20.90 -8.46 -3.23
N ALA A 137 -22.15 -8.32 -2.78
CA ALA A 137 -23.26 -7.88 -3.62
C ALA A 137 -23.08 -6.44 -4.15
N CYS A 138 -22.37 -5.59 -3.41
CA CYS A 138 -22.11 -4.20 -3.74
C CYS A 138 -20.75 -3.99 -4.45
N LEU A 139 -19.90 -5.01 -4.51
CA LEU A 139 -18.52 -4.89 -4.99
C LEU A 139 -18.43 -4.37 -6.43
N ARG A 140 -19.33 -4.82 -7.30
CA ARG A 140 -19.39 -4.33 -8.70
C ARG A 140 -19.67 -2.84 -8.75
N ASP A 141 -20.66 -2.39 -7.99
CA ASP A 141 -21.10 -1.00 -8.01
C ASP A 141 -20.04 -0.09 -7.37
N TYR A 142 -19.40 -0.56 -6.29
CA TYR A 142 -18.22 0.10 -5.71
C TYR A 142 -17.10 0.28 -6.75
N ARG A 143 -16.71 -0.79 -7.47
CA ARG A 143 -15.68 -0.71 -8.52
C ARG A 143 -16.04 0.31 -9.61
N GLU A 144 -17.30 0.33 -10.03
CA GLU A 144 -17.76 1.29 -11.04
C GLU A 144 -17.74 2.74 -10.53
N ILE A 145 -18.12 2.97 -9.27
CA ILE A 145 -18.02 4.28 -8.63
C ILE A 145 -16.56 4.76 -8.59
N MET A 146 -15.67 3.89 -8.12
CA MET A 146 -14.24 4.22 -8.01
C MET A 146 -13.66 4.55 -9.40
N ARG A 147 -13.93 3.70 -10.39
CA ARG A 147 -13.40 3.82 -11.75
C ARG A 147 -13.93 5.05 -12.50
N ARG A 148 -15.25 5.29 -12.46
CA ARG A 148 -15.89 6.33 -13.30
C ARG A 148 -15.91 7.70 -12.66
N TYR A 149 -15.87 7.79 -11.33
CA TYR A 149 -16.08 9.07 -10.63
C TYR A 149 -14.90 9.44 -9.73
N ILE A 150 -14.52 8.56 -8.79
CA ILE A 150 -13.53 8.91 -7.76
C ILE A 150 -12.13 9.02 -8.36
N GLY A 151 -11.72 8.06 -9.18
CA GLY A 151 -10.43 8.04 -9.86
C GLY A 151 -10.18 9.30 -10.70
N PRO A 152 -11.09 9.68 -11.63
CA PRO A 152 -10.99 10.91 -12.40
C PRO A 152 -11.00 12.20 -11.56
N ALA A 153 -11.72 12.23 -10.44
CA ALA A 153 -11.68 13.38 -9.53
C ALA A 153 -10.31 13.47 -8.82
N ALA A 154 -9.81 12.34 -8.33
CA ALA A 154 -8.53 12.25 -7.66
C ALA A 154 -7.36 12.59 -8.61
N SER A 155 -7.44 12.20 -9.89
CA SER A 155 -6.42 12.53 -10.88
C SER A 155 -6.27 14.05 -11.06
N LYS A 156 -7.38 14.79 -11.11
CA LYS A 156 -7.37 16.26 -11.13
C LYS A 156 -6.69 16.84 -9.89
N LEU A 157 -7.01 16.31 -8.70
CA LEU A 157 -6.41 16.78 -7.45
C LEU A 157 -4.90 16.49 -7.35
N VAL A 158 -4.44 15.34 -7.88
CA VAL A 158 -3.01 15.01 -7.98
C VAL A 158 -2.33 15.95 -8.97
N ALA A 159 -2.93 16.19 -10.15
CA ALA A 159 -2.40 17.11 -11.16
C ALA A 159 -2.28 18.55 -10.65
N MET A 160 -3.24 19.01 -9.85
CA MET A 160 -3.20 20.31 -9.16
C MET A 160 -2.22 20.34 -7.97
N GLY A 161 -1.53 19.24 -7.69
CA GLY A 161 -0.62 19.11 -6.57
C GLY A 161 -1.31 19.19 -5.20
N LYS A 162 -2.64 19.07 -5.12
CA LYS A 162 -3.39 19.06 -3.85
C LYS A 162 -3.22 17.74 -3.11
N LEU A 163 -3.17 16.63 -3.86
CA LEU A 163 -2.80 15.31 -3.35
C LEU A 163 -1.40 14.92 -3.86
N GLY A 164 -0.72 14.03 -3.13
CA GLY A 164 0.53 13.42 -3.61
C GLY A 164 0.27 12.27 -4.57
N THR A 165 -0.58 11.34 -4.15
CA THR A 165 -0.99 10.13 -4.87
C THR A 165 -2.40 9.77 -4.45
N PHE A 166 -3.13 9.03 -5.27
CA PHE A 166 -4.40 8.42 -4.89
C PHE A 166 -4.42 6.96 -5.34
N ARG A 167 -4.89 6.04 -4.47
CA ARG A 167 -4.77 4.61 -4.73
C ARG A 167 -5.96 3.88 -4.14
N THR A 168 -6.67 3.20 -5.00
CA THR A 168 -7.69 2.24 -4.64
C THR A 168 -7.19 0.86 -5.02
N MET A 169 -7.26 -0.03 -4.05
CA MET A 169 -6.77 -1.39 -4.15
C MET A 169 -7.80 -2.31 -3.50
N GLU A 170 -7.94 -3.52 -4.03
CA GLU A 170 -8.91 -4.50 -3.57
C GLU A 170 -8.17 -5.75 -3.11
N THR A 171 -8.51 -6.25 -1.92
CA THR A 171 -7.99 -7.53 -1.43
C THR A 171 -8.52 -8.68 -2.29
N VAL A 172 -7.61 -9.47 -2.85
CA VAL A 172 -7.94 -10.69 -3.60
C VAL A 172 -7.55 -11.96 -2.85
N ALA A 173 -6.61 -11.86 -1.90
CA ALA A 173 -6.26 -12.96 -1.01
C ALA A 173 -5.71 -12.44 0.32
N VAL A 174 -6.06 -13.12 1.42
CA VAL A 174 -5.45 -12.93 2.73
C VAL A 174 -4.46 -14.06 2.95
N LEU A 175 -3.18 -13.73 3.06
CA LEU A 175 -2.10 -14.71 3.23
C LEU A 175 -1.84 -15.01 4.71
N PHE A 176 -1.99 -13.98 5.55
CA PHE A 176 -1.78 -14.06 6.98
C PHE A 176 -2.67 -13.06 7.69
N GLN A 177 -3.20 -13.46 8.84
CA GLN A 177 -3.89 -12.59 9.78
C GLN A 177 -3.58 -13.08 11.18
N ASP A 178 -3.08 -12.18 12.03
CA ASP A 178 -2.93 -12.42 13.46
C ASP A 178 -4.34 -12.65 14.04
N PRO A 179 -4.59 -13.79 14.71
CA PRO A 179 -5.92 -14.12 15.24
C PRO A 179 -6.30 -13.32 16.50
N ALA A 180 -5.37 -12.54 17.06
CA ALA A 180 -5.53 -11.80 18.32
C ALA A 180 -6.34 -10.50 18.21
#